data_AF-A0A972I3V1-F1
#
_entry.id   AF-A0A972I3V1-F1
#
_cell.length_a   1.000
_cell.length_b   1.000
_cell.length_c   1.000
_cell.angle_alpha   90.00
_cell.angle_beta   90.00
_cell.angle_gamma   90.00
#
_symmetry.space_group_name_H-M   'P 1'
#
loop_
_entity.id
_entity.type
_entity.pdbx_description
1 polymer ?
#
loop_
_entity_poly.entity_id
_entity_poly.type
_entity_poly.pdbx_seq_one_letter_code
_entity_poly.pdbx_strand_id
1 'polypeptide(L)' 'MPGTGKSAVGKALAKNYRWKFIDTDDRIVELEGRTLPDIIENGTYEEFLAIEGNAGKTLDCKG' A
#
# COMPACT_ATOMS: atom_id res chain seq x y z
N MET A 1 -1.31 4.29 9.15
CA MET A 1 -0.94 4.19 10.58
C MET A 1 0.00 3.00 10.82
N PRO A 2 1.31 3.18 10.91
CA PRO A 2 2.26 2.10 11.20
C PRO A 2 2.00 1.46 12.58
N GLY A 3 2.38 0.19 12.78
CA GLY A 3 2.38 -0.44 14.10
C GLY A 3 1.04 -0.97 14.66
N THR A 4 -0.10 -0.66 14.04
CA THR A 4 -1.42 -1.14 14.54
C THR A 4 -1.76 -2.60 14.22
N GLY A 5 -0.82 -3.36 13.65
CA GLY A 5 -1.03 -4.78 13.33
C GLY A 5 -1.76 -5.09 12.01
N LYS A 6 -2.14 -4.09 11.19
CA LYS A 6 -2.85 -4.31 9.91
C LYS A 6 -2.20 -5.37 9.01
N SER A 7 -0.89 -5.26 8.75
CA SER A 7 -0.20 -6.22 7.90
C SER A 7 -0.11 -7.60 8.55
N ALA A 8 -0.03 -7.70 9.89
CA ALA A 8 -0.04 -8.98 10.59
C ALA A 8 -1.40 -9.69 10.45
N VAL A 9 -2.49 -8.96 10.71
CA VAL A 9 -3.86 -9.50 10.56
C VAL A 9 -4.17 -9.81 9.09
N GLY A 10 -3.83 -8.93 8.16
CA GLY A 10 -4.07 -9.12 6.73
C GLY A 10 -3.31 -10.32 6.15
N LYS A 11 -2.05 -10.53 6.54
CA LYS A 11 -1.27 -11.72 6.14
C LYS A 11 -1.87 -13.01 6.70
N ALA A 12 -2.29 -13.01 7.96
CA ALA A 12 -2.96 -14.17 8.57
C ALA A 12 -4.28 -14.49 7.85
N LEU A 13 -5.08 -13.47 7.53
CA LEU A 13 -6.33 -13.61 6.79
C LEU A 13 -6.10 -14.19 5.39
N ALA A 14 -5.18 -13.60 4.62
CA ALA A 14 -4.85 -14.06 3.28
C ALA A 14 -4.39 -15.53 3.27
N LYS A 15 -3.55 -15.92 4.25
CA LYS A 15 -3.11 -17.31 4.41
C LYS A 15 -4.29 -18.26 4.64
N ASN A 16 -5.23 -17.90 5.50
CA ASN A 16 -6.40 -18.74 5.81
C ASN A 16 -7.31 -18.97 4.60
N TYR A 17 -7.45 -17.96 3.74
CA TYR A 17 -8.26 -18.04 2.51
C TYR A 17 -7.47 -18.44 1.25
N ARG A 18 -6.15 -18.70 1.38
CA ARG A 18 -5.24 -18.95 0.25
C ARG A 18 -5.25 -17.82 -0.78
N TRP A 19 -5.41 -16.58 -0.31
CA TRP A 19 -5.34 -15.38 -1.13
C TRP A 19 -3.92 -14.81 -1.15
N LYS A 20 -3.62 -14.06 -2.20
CA LYS A 20 -2.43 -13.20 -2.24
C LYS A 20 -2.65 -12.02 -1.30
N PHE A 21 -1.73 -11.80 -0.37
CA PHE A 21 -1.68 -10.56 0.39
C PHE A 21 -1.02 -9.46 -0.46
N ILE A 22 -1.61 -8.27 -0.49
CA ILE A 22 -1.05 -7.10 -1.17
C ILE A 22 -0.96 -5.97 -0.14
N ASP A 23 0.22 -5.35 -0.03
CA ASP A 23 0.42 -4.12 0.73
C ASP A 23 0.38 -2.93 -0.23
N THR A 24 -0.47 -1.94 0.03
CA THR A 24 -0.59 -0.76 -0.84
C THR A 24 0.65 0.11 -0.79
N ASP A 25 1.39 0.08 0.31
CA ASP A 25 2.64 0.84 0.47
C ASP A 25 3.73 0.34 -0.51
N ASP A 26 3.71 -0.94 -0.89
CA ASP A 26 4.59 -1.47 -1.93
C ASP A 26 4.19 -0.93 -3.31
N ARG A 27 2.87 -0.76 -3.56
CA ARG A 27 2.33 -0.28 -4.85
C ARG A 27 2.58 1.20 -5.08
N ILE A 28 2.23 2.04 -4.10
CA ILE A 28 3.22 2.95 -3.48
C ILE A 28 4.50 3.27 -4.26
N VAL A 29 5.55 2.65 -3.73
CA VAL A 29 6.94 2.75 -4.16
C VAL A 29 7.13 2.33 -5.62
N GLU A 30 6.40 1.31 -6.09
CA GLU A 30 6.49 0.85 -7.48
C GLU A 30 6.01 1.90 -8.48
N LEU A 31 4.91 2.60 -8.20
CA LEU A 31 4.34 3.63 -9.07
C LEU A 31 5.21 4.90 -9.10
N GLU A 32 5.70 5.33 -7.94
CA GLU A 32 6.38 6.60 -7.78
C GLU A 32 7.90 6.52 -8.02
N GLY A 33 8.48 5.31 -7.97
CA GLY A 33 9.93 5.12 -8.03
C GLY A 33 10.69 5.75 -6.86
N ARG A 34 9.97 6.11 -5.79
CA ARG A 34 10.46 6.81 -4.60
C ARG A 34 10.06 6.03 -3.35
N THR A 35 10.84 6.17 -2.27
CA THR A 35 10.48 5.54 -0.99
C THR A 35 9.30 6.25 -0.34
N LEU A 36 8.52 5.55 0.48
CA LEU A 36 7.40 6.17 1.19
C LEU A 36 7.84 7.35 2.10
N PRO A 37 8.96 7.26 2.85
CA PRO A 37 9.49 8.42 3.58
C PRO A 37 9.81 9.61 2.67
N ASP A 38 10.45 9.39 1.53
CA ASP A 38 10.77 10.46 0.57
C ASP A 38 9.51 11.17 0.04
N ILE A 39 8.46 10.40 -0.28
CA ILE A 39 7.17 10.95 -0.72
C ILE A 39 6.52 11.80 0.38
N ILE A 40 6.59 11.35 1.64
CA ILE A 40 5.98 12.05 2.77
C ILE A 40 6.80 13.30 3.16
N GLU A 41 8.12 13.22 3.11
CA GLU A 41 9.02 14.31 3.51
C GLU A 41 9.11 15.42 2.46
N ASN A 42 9.06 15.06 1.17
CA ASN A 42 9.26 15.99 0.06
C ASN A 42 7.97 16.30 -0.73
N GLY A 43 6.82 15.74 -0.32
CA GLY A 43 5.51 15.96 -0.93
C GLY A 43 4.53 16.69 -0.02
N THR A 44 3.40 17.08 -0.61
CA THR A 44 2.23 17.59 0.11
C THR A 44 1.32 16.44 0.55
N TYR A 45 0.45 16.73 1.51
CA TYR A 45 -0.53 15.76 1.97
C TYR A 45 -1.53 15.39 0.87
N GLU A 46 -1.93 16.36 0.04
CA GLU A 46 -2.83 16.16 -1.09
C GLU A 46 -2.22 15.26 -2.18
N GLU A 47 -0.93 15.45 -2.48
CA GLU A 47 -0.20 14.57 -3.39
C GLU A 47 -0.15 13.14 -2.84
N PHE A 48 0.17 12.97 -1.56
CA PHE A 48 0.17 11.65 -0.94
C PHE A 48 -1.20 10.96 -1.05
N LEU A 49 -2.29 11.66 -0.76
CA LEU A 49 -3.66 11.13 -0.90
C LEU A 49 -4.01 10.76 -2.35
N ALA A 50 -3.56 11.57 -3.32
CA ALA A 50 -3.77 11.27 -4.74
C ALA A 50 -3.01 10.00 -5.17
N ILE A 51 -1.77 9.84 -4.70
CA ILE A 51 -0.93 8.67 -4.93
C ILE A 51 -1.55 7.43 -4.29
N GLU A 52 -1.95 7.50 -3.01
CA GLU A 52 -2.62 6.40 -2.29
C GLU A 52 -3.90 5.96 -3.02
N GLY A 53 -4.72 6.92 -3.45
CA GLY A 53 -5.93 6.65 -4.23
C GLY A 53 -5.64 6.00 -5.59
N ASN A 54 -4.56 6.40 -6.27
CA ASN A 54 -4.14 5.79 -7.53
C ASN A 54 -3.59 4.37 -7.33
N ALA A 55 -2.79 4.16 -6.28
CA ALA A 55 -2.27 2.85 -5.92
C ALA A 55 -3.41 1.83 -5.74
N GLY A 56 -4.47 2.21 -5.00
CA GLY A 56 -5.65 1.35 -4.83
C GLY A 56 -6.40 1.04 -6.12
N LYS A 57 -6.53 2.01 -7.04
CA LYS A 57 -7.22 1.82 -8.35
C LYS A 57 -6.47 0.90 -9.31
N THR A 58 -5.15 0.80 -9.17
CA THR A 58 -4.31 0.02 -10.09
C THR A 58 -4.01 -1.39 -9.59
N LEU A 59 -4.59 -1.80 -8.45
CA LEU A 59 -4.48 -3.16 -7.97
C LEU A 59 -5.19 -4.13 -8.90
N ASP A 60 -4.45 -5.12 -9.41
CA ASP A 60 -5.04 -6.29 -10.06
C ASP A 60 -5.41 -7.32 -8.98
N CYS A 61 -6.69 -7.31 -8.61
CA CYS A 61 -7.25 -8.19 -7.58
C CYS A 61 -7.81 -9.51 -8.16
N LYS A 62 -7.47 -9.87 -9.40
CA LYS A 62 -7.88 -11.15 -9.97
C LYS A 62 -7.06 -12.29 -9.36
N GLY A 63 -7.78 -13.29 -8.83
CA GLY A 63 -7.25 -14.57 -8.37
C GLY A 63 -7.76 -15.70 -9.25
#